data_AF-A0A8H7V0Y0-F1
#
_entry.id   AF-A0A8H7V0Y0-F1
#
_cell.length_a   1.000
_cell.length_b   1.000
_cell.length_c   1.000
_cell.angle_alpha   90.00
_cell.angle_beta   90.00
_cell.angle_gamma   90.00
#
_symmetry.space_group_name_H-M   'P 1'
#
loop_
_entity.id
_entity.type
_entity.pdbx_description
1 polymer ?
#
loop_
_entity_poly.entity_id
_entity_poly.type
_entity_poly.pdbx_seq_one_letter_code
_entity_poly.pdbx_strand_id
1 'polypeptide(L)'
;MDSSCQTICGEGFLKLLVELRTIILQDAVFLKQLVPEHEMFSHEVFQCEEFIAFAKELNHAINSTTPPTEVEIQRVAPEINSRISDLALQIQSLHRASGSHNTISNEIIEAISSNVVKKMEEKFSNSLRIYMQPSLCINPTDNVVVNTTASARRRQPKKAL
;
A
#
# COMPACT_ATOMS: atom_id res chain seq x y z
N MET A 1 42.26 39.54 -25.34
CA MET A 1 41.22 38.52 -25.59
C MET A 1 41.26 37.59 -24.39
N ASP A 2 40.18 37.57 -23.62
CA ASP A 2 40.14 37.09 -22.24
C ASP A 2 40.07 35.56 -22.16
N SER A 3 41.25 34.93 -22.10
CA SER A 3 41.39 33.47 -21.97
C SER A 3 40.83 32.93 -20.64
N SER A 4 40.58 33.79 -19.64
CA SER A 4 40.11 33.38 -18.31
C SER A 4 38.61 33.04 -18.30
N CYS A 5 37.79 33.69 -19.14
CA CYS A 5 36.38 33.35 -19.27
C CYS A 5 36.17 31.99 -19.94
N GLN A 6 37.01 31.67 -20.92
CA GLN A 6 36.93 30.42 -21.68
C GLN A 6 37.22 29.19 -20.81
N THR A 7 38.14 29.31 -19.84
CA THR A 7 38.41 28.24 -18.86
C THR A 7 37.26 28.04 -17.87
N ILE A 8 36.61 29.12 -17.42
CA ILE A 8 35.49 29.04 -16.46
C ILE A 8 34.25 28.41 -17.12
N CYS A 9 33.90 28.83 -18.34
CA CYS A 9 32.78 28.23 -19.08
C CYS A 9 33.04 26.76 -19.43
N GLY A 10 34.27 26.42 -19.84
CA GLY A 10 34.67 25.04 -20.11
C GLY A 10 34.60 24.16 -18.85
N GLU A 11 35.09 24.66 -17.72
CA GLU A 11 35.03 23.95 -16.44
C GLU A 11 33.58 23.71 -15.99
N GLY A 12 32.73 24.73 -16.08
CA GLY A 12 31.30 24.61 -15.74
C GLY A 12 30.57 23.59 -16.62
N PHE A 13 30.86 23.58 -17.93
CA PHE A 13 30.28 22.62 -18.85
C PHE A 13 30.73 21.18 -18.56
N LEU A 14 32.02 20.96 -18.26
CA LEU A 14 32.51 19.63 -17.90
C LEU A 14 31.89 19.14 -16.60
N LYS A 15 31.73 20.00 -15.60
CA LYS A 15 31.00 19.67 -14.37
C LYS A 15 29.57 19.25 -14.68
N LEU A 16 28.87 19.99 -15.54
CA LEU A 16 27.52 19.61 -15.98
C LEU A 16 27.49 18.24 -16.66
N LEU A 17 28.46 17.94 -17.55
CA LEU A 17 28.53 16.63 -18.21
C LEU A 17 28.76 15.49 -17.22
N VAL A 18 29.55 15.72 -16.16
CA VAL A 18 29.76 14.72 -15.09
C VAL A 18 28.46 14.44 -14.34
N GLU A 19 27.67 15.48 -14.02
CA GLU A 19 26.37 15.31 -13.37
C GLU A 19 25.35 14.61 -14.28
N LEU A 20 25.26 15.06 -15.54
CA LEU A 20 24.35 14.48 -16.52
C LEU A 20 24.67 13.02 -16.82
N ARG A 21 25.94 12.62 -16.76
CA ARG A 21 26.33 11.21 -16.94
C ARG A 21 25.58 10.29 -15.97
N THR A 22 25.47 10.68 -14.70
CA THR A 22 24.78 9.88 -13.68
C THR A 22 23.29 9.76 -13.99
N ILE A 23 22.66 10.88 -14.31
CA ILE A 23 21.23 10.95 -14.64
C ILE A 23 20.93 10.12 -15.89
N ILE A 24 21.71 10.31 -16.96
CA ILE A 24 21.55 9.58 -18.23
C ILE A 24 21.70 8.07 -18.02
N LEU A 25 22.68 7.62 -17.22
CA LEU A 25 22.88 6.20 -16.98
C LEU A 25 21.74 5.58 -16.17
N GLN A 26 21.20 6.30 -15.18
CA GLN A 26 20.04 5.85 -14.41
C GLN A 26 18.79 5.75 -15.30
N ASP A 27 18.49 6.79 -16.08
CA ASP A 27 17.32 6.84 -16.95
C ASP A 27 17.41 5.84 -18.11
N ALA A 28 18.62 5.57 -18.61
CA ALA A 28 18.85 4.58 -19.66
C ALA A 28 18.35 3.18 -19.27
N VAL A 29 18.38 2.81 -17.98
CA VAL A 29 17.87 1.51 -17.51
C VAL A 29 16.37 1.37 -17.76
N PHE A 30 15.61 2.45 -17.55
CA PHE A 30 14.16 2.46 -17.82
C PHE A 30 13.88 2.63 -19.29
N LEU A 31 14.61 3.52 -19.96
CA LEU A 31 14.41 3.80 -21.38
C LEU A 31 14.68 2.57 -22.24
N LYS A 32 15.66 1.73 -21.85
CA LYS A 32 15.94 0.45 -22.53
C LYS A 32 14.78 -0.55 -22.41
N GLN A 33 14.00 -0.49 -21.32
CA GLN A 33 12.82 -1.33 -21.16
C GLN A 33 11.65 -0.85 -22.02
N LEU A 34 11.53 0.47 -22.19
CA LEU A 34 10.46 1.09 -22.96
C LEU A 34 10.71 1.01 -24.47
N VAL A 35 11.95 1.26 -24.90
CA VAL A 35 12.34 1.33 -26.31
C VAL A 35 13.69 0.60 -26.51
N PRO A 36 13.71 -0.75 -26.46
CA PRO A 36 14.95 -1.53 -26.56
C PRO A 36 15.65 -1.40 -27.91
N GLU A 37 14.92 -1.07 -28.98
CA GLU A 37 15.43 -0.96 -30.35
C GLU A 37 16.14 0.37 -30.63
N HIS A 38 16.18 1.30 -29.67
CA HIS A 38 16.80 2.61 -29.87
C HIS A 38 18.32 2.46 -30.13
N GLU A 39 18.84 3.12 -31.17
CA GLU A 39 20.23 2.98 -31.65
C GLU A 39 21.28 3.18 -30.55
N MET A 40 21.02 4.08 -29.60
CA MET A 40 21.89 4.30 -28.43
C MET A 40 22.22 3.00 -27.67
N PHE A 41 21.29 2.05 -27.55
CA PHE A 41 21.50 0.78 -26.84
C PHE A 41 22.30 -0.26 -27.63
N SER A 42 22.59 0.03 -28.90
CA SER A 42 23.54 -0.76 -29.69
C SER A 42 25.00 -0.49 -29.30
N HIS A 43 25.25 0.56 -28.52
CA HIS A 43 26.59 0.89 -28.03
C HIS A 43 27.06 -0.07 -26.94
N GLU A 44 28.35 -0.43 -26.96
CA GLU A 44 28.98 -1.42 -26.07
C GLU A 44 28.77 -1.11 -24.58
N VAL A 45 28.78 0.18 -24.21
CA VAL A 45 28.55 0.63 -22.83
C VAL A 45 27.21 0.15 -22.23
N PHE A 46 26.20 -0.13 -23.07
CA PHE A 46 24.89 -0.62 -22.62
C PHE A 46 24.74 -2.14 -22.74
N GLN A 47 25.79 -2.82 -23.20
CA GLN A 47 25.87 -4.27 -23.38
C GLN A 47 26.90 -4.92 -22.45
N CYS A 48 27.79 -4.13 -21.85
CA CYS A 48 28.79 -4.63 -20.91
C CYS A 48 28.16 -5.17 -19.61
N GLU A 49 28.88 -6.07 -18.95
CA GLU A 49 28.41 -6.74 -17.74
C GLU A 49 28.13 -5.76 -16.60
N GLU A 50 28.93 -4.69 -16.49
CA GLU A 50 28.78 -3.66 -15.46
C GLU A 50 27.45 -2.92 -15.59
N PHE A 51 27.05 -2.56 -16.82
CA PHE A 51 25.76 -1.90 -17.05
C PHE A 51 24.60 -2.85 -16.77
N ILE A 52 24.71 -4.13 -17.16
CA ILE A 52 23.68 -5.14 -16.90
C ILE A 52 23.51 -5.36 -15.39
N ALA A 53 24.62 -5.47 -14.65
CA ALA A 53 24.61 -5.61 -13.19
C ALA A 53 23.98 -4.37 -12.52
N PHE A 54 24.40 -3.17 -12.94
CA PHE A 54 23.82 -1.91 -12.47
C PHE A 54 22.32 -1.82 -12.75
N ALA A 55 21.88 -2.17 -13.96
CA ALA A 55 20.47 -2.16 -14.33
C ALA A 55 19.64 -3.12 -13.45
N LYS A 56 20.19 -4.29 -13.14
CA LYS A 56 19.54 -5.26 -12.25
C LYS A 56 19.40 -4.74 -10.82
N GLU A 57 20.48 -4.17 -10.28
CA GLU A 57 20.51 -3.60 -8.93
C GLU A 57 19.53 -2.42 -8.80
N LEU A 58 19.54 -1.51 -9.77
CA LEU A 58 18.65 -0.35 -9.79
C LEU A 58 17.17 -0.77 -9.81
N ASN A 59 16.81 -1.69 -10.73
CA ASN A 59 15.44 -2.22 -10.78
C ASN A 59 15.05 -2.94 -9.48
N HIS A 60 15.97 -3.66 -8.84
CA HIS A 60 15.70 -4.29 -7.56
C HIS A 60 15.43 -3.24 -6.48
N ALA A 61 16.29 -2.23 -6.35
CA ALA A 61 16.16 -1.16 -5.37
C ALA A 61 14.82 -0.42 -5.49
N ILE A 62 14.40 -0.09 -6.72
CA ILE A 62 13.13 0.58 -6.98
C ILE A 62 11.95 -0.30 -6.58
N ASN A 63 11.97 -1.58 -6.96
CA ASN A 63 10.86 -2.50 -6.67
C ASN A 63 10.80 -2.91 -5.19
N SER A 64 11.94 -2.90 -4.48
CA SER A 64 11.98 -3.17 -3.03
C SER A 64 11.62 -1.96 -2.19
N THR A 65 11.67 -0.76 -2.77
CA THR A 65 11.33 0.47 -2.07
C THR A 65 9.81 0.63 -2.04
N THR A 66 9.20 0.38 -0.89
CA THR A 66 7.81 0.76 -0.65
C THR A 66 7.68 2.27 -0.84
N PRO A 67 6.75 2.77 -1.68
CA PRO A 67 6.56 4.20 -1.83
C PRO A 67 6.25 4.83 -0.47
N PRO A 68 6.73 6.05 -0.18
CA PRO A 68 6.36 6.74 1.04
C PRO A 68 4.84 6.83 1.12
N THR A 69 4.26 6.59 2.30
CA THR A 69 2.80 6.62 2.50
C THR A 69 2.16 7.91 1.99
N GLU A 70 2.87 9.03 2.06
CA GLU A 70 2.48 10.32 1.49
C GLU A 70 2.25 10.27 -0.04
N VAL A 71 3.12 9.58 -0.79
CA VAL A 71 3.01 9.41 -2.25
C VAL A 71 1.83 8.50 -2.60
N GLU A 72 1.56 7.48 -1.78
CA GLU A 72 0.36 6.65 -1.94
C GLU A 72 -0.92 7.45 -1.70
N ILE A 73 -0.96 8.26 -0.63
CA ILE A 73 -2.10 9.14 -0.32
C ILE A 73 -2.34 10.13 -1.45
N GLN A 74 -1.30 10.80 -1.97
CA GLN A 74 -1.44 11.73 -3.10
C GLN A 74 -1.94 11.05 -4.38
N ARG A 75 -1.56 9.78 -4.59
CA ARG A 75 -2.05 9.00 -5.74
C ARG A 75 -3.53 8.65 -5.60
N VAL A 76 -3.99 8.27 -4.40
CA VAL A 76 -5.37 7.80 -4.19
C VAL A 76 -6.36 8.91 -3.80
N ALA A 77 -5.88 10.03 -3.28
CA ALA A 77 -6.71 11.15 -2.82
C ALA A 77 -7.67 11.69 -3.91
N PRO A 78 -7.27 11.86 -5.18
CA PRO A 78 -8.18 12.31 -6.23
C PRO A 78 -9.34 11.33 -6.46
N GLU A 79 -9.06 10.02 -6.47
CA GLU A 79 -10.09 8.99 -6.65
C GLU A 79 -11.03 8.95 -5.45
N ILE A 80 -10.50 9.00 -4.23
CA ILE A 80 -11.31 9.07 -3.01
C ILE A 80 -12.21 10.30 -3.02
N ASN A 81 -11.70 11.47 -3.41
CA ASN A 81 -12.48 12.70 -3.50
C ASN A 81 -13.61 12.59 -4.54
N SER A 82 -13.35 11.97 -5.68
CA SER A 82 -14.38 11.67 -6.68
C SER A 82 -15.48 10.80 -6.08
N ARG A 83 -15.12 9.70 -5.40
CA ARG A 83 -16.11 8.78 -4.82
C ARG A 83 -16.90 9.42 -3.68
N ILE A 84 -16.28 10.24 -2.84
CA ILE A 84 -16.98 10.99 -1.78
C ILE A 84 -17.96 11.98 -2.40
N SER A 85 -17.57 12.67 -3.47
CA SER A 85 -18.44 13.61 -4.19
C SER A 85 -19.64 12.89 -4.82
N ASP A 86 -19.41 11.74 -5.47
CA ASP A 86 -20.47 10.91 -6.04
C ASP A 86 -21.45 10.41 -4.98
N LEU A 87 -20.94 9.97 -3.82
CA LEU A 87 -21.76 9.55 -2.69
C LEU A 87 -22.57 10.73 -2.13
N ALA A 88 -21.97 11.91 -2.00
CA ALA A 88 -22.68 13.11 -1.54
C ALA A 88 -23.83 13.49 -2.50
N LEU A 89 -23.61 13.40 -3.81
CA LEU A 89 -24.64 13.63 -4.83
C LEU A 89 -25.75 12.57 -4.76
N GLN A 90 -25.39 11.29 -4.59
CA GLN A 90 -26.37 10.21 -4.41
C GLN A 90 -27.23 10.41 -3.15
N ILE A 91 -26.61 10.74 -2.01
CA ILE A 91 -27.32 11.02 -0.76
C ILE A 91 -28.24 12.23 -0.92
N GLN A 92 -27.78 13.30 -1.57
CA GLN A 92 -28.60 14.48 -1.81
C GLN A 92 -29.79 14.17 -2.73
N SER A 93 -29.58 13.37 -3.77
CA SER A 93 -30.65 12.93 -4.68
C SER A 93 -31.68 12.04 -3.97
N LEU A 94 -31.22 11.12 -3.11
CA LEU A 94 -32.06 10.24 -2.32
C LEU A 94 -32.85 11.03 -1.27
N HIS A 95 -32.23 12.03 -0.64
CA HIS A 95 -32.90 12.90 0.33
C HIS A 95 -33.99 13.76 -0.34
N ARG A 96 -33.73 14.29 -1.54
CA ARG A 96 -34.72 15.03 -2.35
C ARG A 96 -35.86 14.11 -2.83
N ALA A 97 -35.55 12.88 -3.24
CA ALA A 97 -36.54 11.88 -3.62
C ALA A 97 -37.36 11.36 -2.42
N SER A 98 -36.78 11.37 -1.22
CA SER A 98 -37.42 10.94 0.03
C SER A 98 -38.17 12.06 0.76
N GLY A 99 -38.38 13.22 0.13
CA GLY A 99 -39.11 14.38 0.67
C GLY A 99 -40.61 14.17 0.95
N SER A 100 -41.04 12.95 1.31
CA SER A 100 -42.42 12.62 1.64
C SER A 100 -42.60 11.74 2.89
N HIS A 101 -41.58 11.54 3.73
CA HIS A 101 -41.77 10.88 5.03
C HIS A 101 -41.31 11.74 6.20
N ASN A 102 -42.19 12.65 6.62
CA ASN A 102 -42.10 13.31 7.91
C ASN A 102 -42.26 12.28 9.04
N THR A 103 -41.51 12.53 10.12
CA THR A 103 -41.48 11.86 11.44
C THR A 103 -40.75 10.51 11.53
N ILE A 104 -39.42 10.54 11.35
CA ILE A 104 -38.54 9.61 12.07
C ILE A 104 -38.25 10.29 13.40
N SER A 105 -38.94 9.85 14.47
CA SER A 105 -38.82 10.42 15.80
C SER A 105 -37.39 10.34 16.32
N ASN A 106 -36.91 11.44 16.91
CA ASN A 106 -35.56 11.59 17.49
C ASN A 106 -35.13 10.42 18.42
N GLU A 107 -36.11 9.73 19.01
CA GLU A 107 -35.94 8.54 19.83
C GLU A 107 -35.31 7.35 19.07
N ILE A 108 -35.63 7.17 17.78
CA ILE A 108 -35.04 6.10 16.95
C ILE A 108 -33.58 6.42 16.62
N ILE A 109 -33.27 7.70 16.35
CA ILE A 109 -31.90 8.17 16.06
C ILE A 109 -31.02 8.00 17.29
N GLU A 110 -31.54 8.31 18.47
CA GLU A 110 -30.84 8.13 19.75
C GLU A 110 -30.61 6.64 20.05
N ALA A 111 -31.63 5.78 19.85
CA ALA A 111 -31.52 4.34 20.05
C ALA A 111 -30.49 3.69 19.12
N ILE A 112 -30.44 4.09 17.84
CA ILE A 112 -29.44 3.60 16.88
C ILE A 112 -28.04 4.07 17.28
N SER A 113 -27.89 5.35 17.65
CA SER A 113 -26.60 5.91 18.06
C SER A 113 -26.04 5.19 19.30
N SER A 114 -26.88 4.93 20.30
CA SER A 114 -26.50 4.19 21.51
C SER A 114 -26.03 2.77 21.21
N ASN A 115 -26.74 2.05 20.32
CA ASN A 115 -26.38 0.68 19.95
C ASN A 115 -25.10 0.58 19.12
N VAL A 116 -24.85 1.54 18.23
CA VAL A 116 -23.62 1.57 17.41
C VAL A 116 -22.40 1.85 18.29
N VAL A 117 -22.50 2.80 19.22
CA VAL A 117 -21.39 3.14 20.14
C VAL A 117 -21.04 1.95 21.03
N LYS A 118 -22.02 1.33 21.71
CA LYS A 118 -21.77 0.16 22.57
C LYS A 118 -21.12 -1.00 21.81
N LYS A 119 -21.58 -1.27 20.59
CA LYS A 119 -21.05 -2.35 19.77
C LYS A 119 -19.64 -2.06 19.25
N MET A 120 -19.32 -0.79 19.05
CA MET A 120 -17.96 -0.34 18.69
C MET A 120 -17.01 -0.47 19.88
N GLU A 121 -17.42 -0.06 21.08
CA GLU A 121 -16.65 -0.22 22.31
C GLU A 121 -16.34 -1.68 22.63
N GLU A 122 -17.32 -2.57 22.46
CA GLU A 122 -17.16 -4.01 22.70
C GLU A 122 -16.19 -4.64 21.69
N LYS A 123 -16.31 -4.31 20.40
CA LYS A 123 -15.36 -4.79 19.38
C LYS A 123 -13.96 -4.24 19.58
N PHE A 124 -13.83 -2.97 19.97
CA PHE A 124 -12.54 -2.34 20.21
C PHE A 124 -11.83 -2.97 21.42
N SER A 125 -12.58 -3.21 22.49
CA SER A 125 -12.09 -3.90 23.71
C SER A 125 -11.66 -5.34 23.43
N ASN A 126 -12.42 -6.07 22.59
CA ASN A 126 -12.04 -7.42 22.17
C ASN A 126 -10.79 -7.43 21.29
N SER A 127 -10.65 -6.48 20.36
CA SER A 127 -9.42 -6.33 19.57
C SER A 127 -8.22 -6.00 20.46
N LEU A 128 -8.32 -5.04 21.38
CA LEU A 128 -7.20 -4.71 22.28
C LEU A 128 -6.77 -5.90 23.16
N ARG A 129 -7.72 -6.74 23.63
CA ARG A 129 -7.38 -7.95 24.37
C ARG A 129 -6.57 -8.97 23.56
N ILE A 130 -6.80 -9.05 22.25
CA ILE A 130 -6.03 -9.96 21.37
C ILE A 130 -4.59 -9.44 21.21
N TYR A 131 -4.40 -8.12 21.13
CA TYR A 131 -3.08 -7.51 20.93
C TYR A 131 -2.28 -7.29 22.23
N MET A 132 -2.90 -7.29 23.40
CA MET A 132 -2.24 -7.08 24.70
C MET A 132 -2.10 -8.35 25.56
N GLN A 133 -2.26 -9.54 24.99
CA GLN A 133 -1.86 -10.76 25.70
C GLN A 133 -0.33 -10.79 25.84
N PRO A 134 0.23 -10.95 27.06
CA PRO A 134 1.66 -11.21 27.22
C PRO A 134 1.97 -12.51 26.49
N SER A 135 2.81 -12.46 25.46
CA SER A 135 3.41 -13.64 24.87
C SER A 135 4.18 -14.39 25.97
N LEU A 136 3.61 -15.50 26.44
CA LEU A 136 4.32 -16.48 27.27
C LEU A 136 5.53 -16.96 26.47
N CYS A 137 6.71 -16.58 26.94
CA CYS A 137 7.98 -17.12 26.48
C CYS A 137 7.96 -18.65 26.63
N ILE A 138 8.02 -19.33 25.50
CA ILE A 138 8.12 -20.79 25.42
C ILE A 138 9.59 -21.14 25.66
N ASN A 139 9.94 -21.65 26.85
CA ASN A 139 11.24 -22.28 27.06
C ASN A 139 11.18 -23.73 26.54
N PRO A 140 12.22 -24.22 25.84
CA PRO A 140 12.24 -25.57 25.31
C PRO A 140 12.82 -26.51 26.37
N THR A 141 11.98 -27.28 27.06
CA THR A 141 12.29 -28.65 27.48
C THR A 141 11.08 -29.30 28.16
N ASP A 142 10.87 -30.55 27.75
CA ASP A 142 10.20 -31.65 28.44
C ASP A 142 8.72 -31.95 28.16
N ASN A 143 8.59 -33.13 27.53
CA ASN A 143 7.55 -34.15 27.69
C ASN A 143 6.24 -34.04 26.91
N VAL A 144 6.28 -34.70 25.75
CA VAL A 144 5.39 -35.81 25.38
C VAL A 144 4.26 -36.07 26.37
N VAL A 145 3.04 -35.65 26.04
CA VAL A 145 1.82 -36.44 26.26
C VAL A 145 0.89 -36.23 25.07
N VAL A 146 0.92 -37.20 24.17
CA VAL A 146 -0.17 -37.44 23.22
C VAL A 146 -1.39 -37.82 24.04
N ASN A 147 -2.49 -37.08 23.93
CA ASN A 147 -3.82 -37.58 24.29
C ASN A 147 -4.89 -37.04 23.33
N THR A 148 -5.06 -37.80 22.25
CA THR A 148 -6.31 -38.48 21.87
C THR A 148 -7.63 -37.71 22.03
N THR A 149 -8.19 -37.41 20.86
CA THR A 149 -9.61 -37.22 20.52
C THR A 149 -10.64 -37.77 21.51
N ALA A 150 -11.58 -36.91 21.94
CA ALA A 150 -12.88 -37.34 22.46
C ALA A 150 -13.98 -36.35 22.01
N SER A 151 -14.59 -36.64 20.85
CA SER A 151 -15.79 -35.96 20.36
C SER A 151 -17.02 -36.50 21.10
N ALA A 152 -17.75 -35.61 21.76
CA ALA A 152 -18.90 -35.90 22.61
C ALA A 152 -20.19 -36.13 21.79
N ARG A 153 -20.61 -37.41 21.77
CA ARG A 153 -21.97 -37.98 21.79
C ARG A 153 -23.17 -37.01 21.80
N ARG A 154 -24.02 -37.09 20.77
CA ARG A 154 -25.49 -36.91 20.90
C ARG A 154 -26.23 -37.87 19.95
N ARG A 155 -26.83 -38.92 20.51
CA ARG A 155 -27.70 -39.90 19.82
C ARG A 155 -29.15 -39.38 19.84
N GLN A 156 -29.81 -39.39 18.69
CA GLN A 156 -31.26 -39.31 18.53
C GLN A 156 -31.85 -40.73 18.50
N PRO A 157 -33.03 -41.02 19.07
CA PRO A 157 -33.72 -42.29 18.86
C PRO A 157 -34.72 -42.19 17.68
N LYS A 158 -34.68 -43.15 16.75
CA LYS A 158 -35.79 -43.41 15.82
C LYS A 158 -36.46 -44.73 16.17
N LYS A 159 -37.78 -44.69 16.23
CA LYS A 159 -38.72 -45.75 16.62
C LYS A 159 -38.69 -46.93 15.64
N ALA A 160 -38.98 -48.11 16.18
CA ALA A 160 -39.15 -49.37 15.47
C ALA A 160 -40.56 -49.53 14.89
N LEU A 161 -40.59 -50.35 13.83
CA LEU A 161 -41.71 -51.08 13.21
C LEU A 161 -42.85 -50.27 12.56
#